data_AF-A0A972JFW5-F1
#
_entry.id   AF-A0A972JFW5-F1
#
_cell.length_a   1.000
_cell.length_b   1.000
_cell.length_c   1.000
_cell.angle_alpha   90.00
_cell.angle_beta   90.00
_cell.angle_gamma   90.00
#
_symmetry.space_group_name_H-M   'P 1'
#
loop_
_entity.id
_entity.type
_entity.pdbx_description
1 polymer ?
#
loop_
_entity_poly.entity_id
_entity_poly.type
_entity_poly.pdbx_seq_one_letter_code
_entity_poly.pdbx_strand_id
1 'polypeptide(L)'
;MLLEDILAAIPLGFFLSFLIGPVFFVLLETSVVKGFRAAVCFDLGAVVADVIFILIAYFSSYKLLEAIKDDPALFIFGGLVMLTYGIINLAKNKKSSKNIDPEDPAELAKTNYLNLFIKGFFLNFINIGVLGFWLAIIIAMGPRLELKPVRMFTFFASVILSYFIIDVFKILLAKRLRNYLTPNNILLIKKGISVVLIICGVFLLAQGWFPRERKIVDKALEKLEQHD
;
A
#
# COMPACT_ATOMS: atom_id res chain seq x y z
N MET A 1 -9.96 20.91 20.23
CA MET A 1 -9.77 19.48 20.51
C MET A 1 -10.16 18.59 19.33
N LEU A 2 -11.42 18.16 19.14
CA LEU A 2 -11.73 17.20 18.04
C LEU A 2 -11.46 17.75 16.63
N LEU A 3 -11.77 19.03 16.40
CA LEU A 3 -11.46 19.69 15.12
C LEU A 3 -9.96 19.74 14.85
N GLU A 4 -9.13 19.98 15.87
CA GLU A 4 -7.67 19.98 15.74
C GLU A 4 -7.15 18.58 15.42
N ASP A 5 -7.73 17.54 16.04
CA ASP A 5 -7.41 16.15 15.74
C ASP A 5 -7.72 15.82 14.26
N ILE A 6 -8.88 16.26 13.74
CA ILE A 6 -9.26 16.09 12.32
C ILE A 6 -8.28 16.84 11.40
N LEU A 7 -7.97 18.09 11.71
CA LEU A 7 -7.07 18.91 10.89
C LEU A 7 -5.64 18.32 10.86
N ALA A 8 -5.16 17.78 11.97
CA ALA A 8 -3.87 17.09 12.04
C ALA A 8 -3.86 15.76 11.26
N ALA A 9 -5.02 15.10 11.13
CA ALA A 9 -5.15 13.84 10.41
C ALA A 9 -5.11 13.99 8.88
N ILE A 10 -5.59 15.12 8.33
CA ILE A 10 -5.68 15.33 6.88
C ILE A 10 -4.30 15.27 6.18
N PRO A 11 -3.24 15.95 6.64
CA PRO A 11 -1.92 15.85 6.03
C PRO A 11 -1.38 14.41 6.03
N LEU A 12 -1.66 13.64 7.09
CA LEU A 12 -1.23 12.25 7.20
C LEU A 12 -1.98 11.34 6.22
N GLY A 13 -3.29 11.55 6.05
CA GLY A 13 -4.08 10.84 5.05
C GLY A 13 -3.61 11.14 3.61
N PHE A 14 -3.30 12.40 3.32
CA PHE A 14 -2.68 12.79 2.05
C PHE A 14 -1.32 12.10 1.85
N PHE A 15 -0.43 12.16 2.84
CA PHE A 15 0.88 11.53 2.76
C PHE A 15 0.78 10.02 2.54
N LEU A 16 -0.08 9.33 3.29
CA LEU A 16 -0.30 7.89 3.16
C LEU A 16 -0.79 7.53 1.76
N SER A 17 -1.68 8.34 1.19
CA SER A 17 -2.19 8.16 -0.17
C SER A 17 -1.07 8.20 -1.23
N PHE A 18 -0.03 9.00 -1.02
CA PHE A 18 1.11 9.09 -1.94
C PHE A 18 2.31 8.22 -1.54
N LEU A 19 2.18 7.40 -0.49
CA LEU A 19 3.24 6.49 -0.08
C LEU A 19 3.52 5.49 -1.20
N ILE A 20 4.67 5.67 -1.85
CA ILE A 20 5.03 4.88 -3.03
C ILE A 20 5.32 3.44 -2.56
N GLY A 21 4.46 2.52 -2.98
CA GLY A 21 4.59 1.13 -2.64
C GLY A 21 3.78 0.22 -3.56
N PRO A 22 3.82 -1.10 -3.32
CA PRO A 22 3.10 -2.10 -4.10
C PRO A 22 1.62 -1.77 -4.29
N VAL A 23 0.93 -1.35 -3.22
CA VAL A 23 -0.50 -1.02 -3.24
C VAL A 23 -0.79 0.15 -4.17
N PHE A 24 0.01 1.22 -4.07
CA PHE A 24 -0.12 2.41 -4.92
C PHE A 24 -0.05 2.05 -6.41
N PHE A 25 0.97 1.28 -6.82
CA PHE A 25 1.12 0.91 -8.23
C PHE A 25 0.00 0.00 -8.73
N VAL A 26 -0.38 -1.00 -7.93
CA VAL A 26 -1.45 -1.93 -8.30
C VAL A 26 -2.83 -1.24 -8.32
N LEU A 27 -3.05 -0.24 -7.47
CA LEU A 27 -4.26 0.59 -7.51
C LEU A 27 -4.34 1.36 -8.83
N LEU A 28 -3.24 2.00 -9.24
CA LEU A 28 -3.18 2.71 -10.52
C LEU A 28 -3.41 1.76 -11.70
N GLU A 29 -2.77 0.58 -11.71
CA GLU A 29 -3.04 -0.45 -12.72
C GLU A 29 -4.52 -0.78 -12.81
N THR A 30 -5.13 -1.05 -11.66
CA THR A 30 -6.52 -1.49 -11.58
C THR A 30 -7.46 -0.38 -12.05
N SER A 31 -7.14 0.87 -11.74
CA SER A 31 -7.89 2.06 -12.16
C SER A 31 -7.85 2.26 -13.68
N VAL A 32 -6.66 2.12 -14.25
CA VAL A 32 -6.35 2.32 -15.67
C VAL A 32 -6.91 1.17 -16.52
N VAL A 33 -6.71 -0.08 -16.07
CA VAL A 33 -7.04 -1.30 -16.83
C VAL A 33 -8.48 -1.77 -16.59
N LYS A 34 -8.92 -1.84 -15.34
CA LYS A 34 -10.22 -2.41 -14.95
C LYS A 34 -11.28 -1.34 -14.64
N GLY A 35 -10.87 -0.09 -14.48
CA GLY A 35 -11.76 1.05 -14.26
C GLY A 35 -12.09 1.32 -12.79
N PHE A 36 -12.90 2.36 -12.58
CA PHE A 36 -13.18 2.95 -11.27
C PHE A 36 -13.70 1.96 -10.23
N ARG A 37 -14.77 1.21 -10.54
CA ARG A 37 -15.41 0.30 -9.58
C ARG A 37 -14.46 -0.80 -9.11
N ALA A 38 -13.65 -1.33 -10.02
CA ALA A 38 -12.64 -2.34 -9.73
C ALA A 38 -11.56 -1.80 -8.80
N ALA A 39 -11.08 -0.57 -9.06
CA ALA A 39 -10.06 0.07 -8.24
C ALA A 39 -10.56 0.43 -6.85
N VAL A 40 -11.77 0.97 -6.73
CA VAL A 40 -12.38 1.24 -5.41
C VAL A 40 -12.55 -0.05 -4.61
N CYS A 41 -12.94 -1.15 -5.25
CA CYS A 41 -13.07 -2.43 -4.56
C CYS A 41 -11.71 -2.98 -4.07
N PHE A 42 -10.65 -2.80 -4.87
CA PHE A 42 -9.28 -3.10 -4.45
C PHE A 42 -8.85 -2.22 -3.28
N ASP A 43 -9.09 -0.90 -3.36
CA ASP A 43 -8.70 0.06 -2.33
C ASP A 43 -9.43 -0.16 -1.00
N LEU A 44 -10.72 -0.51 -1.05
CA LEU A 44 -11.46 -0.92 0.15
C LEU A 44 -10.84 -2.14 0.84
N GLY A 45 -10.26 -3.06 0.09
CA GLY A 45 -9.48 -4.17 0.65
C GLY A 45 -8.26 -3.66 1.43
N ALA A 46 -7.53 -2.68 0.88
CA ALA A 46 -6.39 -2.07 1.54
C ALA A 46 -6.81 -1.31 2.82
N VAL A 47 -7.87 -0.50 2.75
CA VAL A 47 -8.46 0.20 3.91
C VAL A 47 -8.81 -0.76 5.03
N VAL A 48 -9.39 -1.93 4.71
CA VAL A 48 -9.72 -2.93 5.75
C VAL A 48 -8.46 -3.49 6.41
N ALA A 49 -7.38 -3.72 5.65
CA ALA A 49 -6.10 -4.11 6.24
C ALA A 49 -5.53 -3.02 7.17
N ASP A 50 -5.66 -1.75 6.80
CA ASP A 50 -5.24 -0.62 7.65
C ASP A 50 -6.03 -0.56 8.95
N VAL A 51 -7.36 -0.71 8.88
CA VAL A 51 -8.22 -0.75 10.08
C VAL A 51 -7.78 -1.88 11.01
N ILE A 52 -7.49 -3.07 10.47
CA ILE A 52 -6.98 -4.19 11.27
C ILE A 52 -5.65 -3.83 11.93
N PHE A 53 -4.72 -3.20 11.21
CA PHE A 53 -3.44 -2.79 11.78
C PHE A 53 -3.59 -1.74 12.88
N ILE A 54 -4.44 -0.75 12.69
CA ILE A 54 -4.72 0.27 13.72
C ILE A 54 -5.30 -0.40 14.97
N LEU A 55 -6.23 -1.34 14.82
CA LEU A 55 -6.81 -2.05 15.96
C LEU A 55 -5.77 -2.90 16.69
N ILE A 56 -4.97 -3.67 15.94
CA ILE A 56 -3.86 -4.45 16.50
C ILE A 56 -2.90 -3.51 17.24
N ALA A 57 -2.55 -2.38 16.64
CA ALA A 57 -1.60 -1.45 17.22
C ALA A 57 -2.16 -0.69 18.43
N TYR A 58 -3.47 -0.44 18.47
CA TYR A 58 -4.16 0.21 19.59
C TYR A 58 -4.28 -0.71 20.81
N PHE A 59 -4.60 -1.99 20.60
CA PHE A 59 -4.80 -2.96 21.69
C PHE A 59 -3.52 -3.69 22.12
N SER A 60 -2.47 -3.65 21.31
CA SER A 60 -1.20 -4.30 21.61
C SER A 60 -0.25 -3.37 22.38
N SER A 61 0.71 -3.97 23.08
CA SER A 61 1.78 -3.19 23.72
C SER A 61 2.78 -2.69 22.67
N TYR A 62 3.31 -1.48 22.87
CA TYR A 62 4.33 -0.89 21.99
C TYR A 62 5.51 -1.84 21.76
N LYS A 63 6.01 -2.49 22.82
CA LYS A 63 7.14 -3.43 22.77
C LYS A 63 6.86 -4.65 21.89
N LEU A 64 5.64 -5.18 21.92
CA LEU A 64 5.26 -6.32 21.10
C LEU A 64 5.19 -5.93 19.62
N LEU A 65 4.62 -4.78 19.32
CA LEU A 65 4.51 -4.30 17.93
C LEU A 65 5.86 -3.93 17.33
N GLU A 66 6.74 -3.31 18.12
CA GLU A 66 8.10 -2.98 17.70
C GLU A 66 8.92 -4.26 17.45
N ALA A 67 8.82 -5.25 18.34
CA ALA A 67 9.44 -6.56 18.13
C ALA A 67 8.92 -7.27 16.87
N ILE A 68 7.61 -7.19 16.60
CA ILE A 68 6.99 -7.75 15.39
C ILE A 68 7.49 -7.00 14.15
N LYS A 69 7.42 -5.66 14.14
CA LYS A 69 7.85 -4.82 13.00
C LYS A 69 9.30 -5.08 12.62
N ASP A 70 10.16 -5.26 13.62
CA ASP A 70 11.60 -5.45 13.41
C ASP A 70 11.98 -6.92 13.20
N ASP A 71 11.02 -7.85 13.23
CA ASP A 71 11.25 -9.26 12.98
C ASP A 71 11.67 -9.48 11.51
N PRO A 72 12.91 -9.96 11.26
CA PRO A 72 13.37 -10.28 9.91
C PRO A 72 12.44 -11.24 9.15
N ALA A 73 11.70 -12.10 9.85
CA ALA A 73 10.74 -13.03 9.26
C ALA A 73 9.63 -12.30 8.50
N LEU A 74 9.15 -11.14 8.99
CA LEU A 74 8.13 -10.36 8.28
C LEU A 74 8.68 -9.80 6.97
N PHE A 75 9.90 -9.27 6.97
CA PHE A 75 10.57 -8.77 5.76
C PHE A 75 10.78 -9.88 4.74
N ILE A 76 11.22 -11.06 5.19
CA ILE A 76 11.40 -12.22 4.32
C ILE A 76 10.06 -12.68 3.73
N PHE A 77 9.04 -12.83 4.57
CA PHE A 77 7.71 -13.26 4.14
C PHE A 77 7.10 -12.28 3.14
N GLY A 78 7.12 -10.98 3.46
CA GLY A 78 6.56 -9.97 2.57
C GLY A 78 7.35 -9.79 1.29
N GLY A 79 8.67 -9.86 1.38
CA GLY A 79 9.55 -9.85 0.21
C GLY A 79 9.30 -11.03 -0.72
N LEU A 80 9.13 -12.25 -0.19
CA LEU A 80 8.82 -13.44 -0.96
C LEU A 80 7.45 -13.34 -1.65
N VAL A 81 6.42 -12.89 -0.95
CA VAL A 81 5.08 -12.73 -1.54
C VAL A 81 5.09 -11.68 -2.66
N MET A 82 5.74 -10.53 -2.45
CA MET A 82 5.85 -9.50 -3.49
C MET A 82 6.66 -9.97 -4.69
N LEU A 83 7.79 -10.65 -4.45
CA LEU A 83 8.65 -11.19 -5.49
C LEU A 83 7.91 -12.21 -6.35
N THR A 84 7.29 -13.22 -5.71
CA THR A 84 6.52 -14.26 -6.42
C THR A 84 5.35 -13.66 -7.19
N TYR A 85 4.61 -12.72 -6.59
CA TYR A 85 3.52 -12.02 -7.26
C TYR A 85 4.01 -11.24 -8.50
N GLY A 86 5.11 -10.49 -8.37
CA GLY A 86 5.73 -9.75 -9.46
C GLY A 86 6.19 -10.64 -10.61
N ILE A 87 6.86 -11.76 -10.30
CA ILE A 87 7.32 -12.76 -11.28
C ILE A 87 6.14 -13.41 -12.01
N ILE A 88 5.12 -13.87 -11.28
CA ILE A 88 3.92 -14.49 -11.86
C ILE A 88 3.24 -13.49 -12.81
N ASN A 89 3.09 -12.24 -12.39
CA ASN A 89 2.47 -11.21 -13.21
C ASN A 89 3.32 -10.91 -14.48
N LEU A 90 4.64 -10.85 -14.35
CA LEU A 90 5.54 -10.62 -15.49
C LEU A 90 5.47 -11.76 -16.51
N ALA A 91 5.44 -13.00 -16.04
CA ALA A 91 5.32 -14.18 -16.89
C ALA A 91 3.98 -14.24 -17.63
N LYS A 92 2.87 -13.87 -16.97
CA LYS A 92 1.54 -13.75 -17.60
C LYS A 92 1.53 -12.68 -18.69
N ASN A 93 2.10 -11.52 -18.42
CA ASN A 93 2.19 -10.42 -19.38
C ASN A 93 2.99 -10.82 -20.65
N LYS A 94 4.04 -11.64 -20.52
CA LYS A 94 4.83 -12.14 -21.67
C LYS A 94 4.02 -13.09 -22.57
N LYS A 95 3.06 -13.84 -22.01
CA LYS A 95 2.16 -14.72 -22.79
C LYS A 95 1.07 -13.92 -23.52
N SER A 96 0.42 -12.93 -22.88
CA SER A 96 -0.55 -12.04 -23.56
C SER A 96 0.08 -11.24 -24.69
N SER A 97 1.36 -10.87 -24.58
CA SER A 97 2.08 -10.17 -25.68
C SER A 97 2.24 -11.01 -26.96
N LYS A 98 2.08 -12.34 -26.89
CA LYS A 98 2.30 -13.26 -28.02
C LYS A 98 1.02 -13.59 -28.78
N ASN A 99 -0.13 -13.41 -28.13
CA ASN A 99 -1.47 -13.55 -28.71
C ASN A 99 -2.17 -12.20 -28.56
N ILE A 100 -1.92 -11.27 -29.48
CA ILE A 100 -2.69 -10.01 -29.54
C ILE A 100 -4.01 -10.34 -30.24
N ASP A 101 -4.85 -11.15 -29.60
CA ASP A 101 -6.27 -11.05 -29.84
C ASP A 101 -6.74 -9.78 -29.12
N PRO A 102 -7.60 -8.95 -29.74
CA PRO A 102 -8.24 -7.88 -29.02
C PRO A 102 -9.07 -8.53 -27.92
N GLU A 103 -8.54 -8.58 -26.69
CA GLU A 103 -9.24 -9.12 -25.52
C GLU A 103 -10.67 -8.56 -25.54
N ASP A 104 -11.66 -9.42 -25.72
CA ASP A 104 -13.07 -9.04 -25.77
C ASP A 104 -13.35 -8.21 -24.51
N PRO A 105 -13.81 -6.95 -24.64
CA PRO A 105 -14.19 -6.13 -23.50
C PRO A 105 -15.11 -6.85 -22.50
N ALA A 106 -15.88 -7.85 -22.97
CA ALA A 106 -16.75 -8.70 -22.15
C ALA A 106 -15.99 -9.75 -21.29
N GLU A 107 -14.85 -10.28 -21.75
CA GLU A 107 -13.98 -11.16 -20.95
C GLU A 107 -13.16 -10.39 -19.92
N LEU A 108 -12.67 -9.20 -20.30
CA LEU A 108 -12.08 -8.22 -19.37
C LEU A 108 -13.09 -7.73 -18.31
N ALA A 109 -14.39 -7.81 -18.60
CA ALA A 109 -15.48 -7.41 -17.72
C ALA A 109 -15.89 -8.47 -16.67
N LYS A 110 -15.38 -9.72 -16.71
CA LYS A 110 -15.46 -10.64 -15.56
C LYS A 110 -14.53 -10.18 -14.44
N THR A 111 -14.88 -9.03 -13.88
CA THR A 111 -14.23 -8.44 -12.72
C THR A 111 -14.77 -9.18 -11.50
N ASN A 112 -14.02 -10.16 -11.02
CA ASN A 112 -14.30 -10.71 -9.71
C ASN A 112 -13.89 -9.67 -8.65
N TYR A 113 -14.86 -8.84 -8.25
CA TYR A 113 -14.69 -7.81 -7.24
C TYR A 113 -14.15 -8.37 -5.92
N LEU A 114 -14.64 -9.55 -5.50
CA LEU A 114 -14.12 -10.21 -4.30
C LEU A 114 -12.63 -10.52 -4.42
N ASN A 115 -12.18 -11.03 -5.57
CA ASN A 115 -10.77 -11.29 -5.80
C ASN A 115 -9.92 -10.00 -5.80
N LEU A 116 -10.47 -8.88 -6.29
CA LEU A 116 -9.79 -7.58 -6.24
C LEU A 116 -9.70 -7.05 -4.82
N PHE A 117 -10.78 -7.15 -4.04
CA PHE A 117 -10.79 -6.79 -2.63
C PHE A 117 -9.76 -7.61 -1.84
N ILE A 118 -9.77 -8.94 -1.99
CA ILE A 118 -8.81 -9.84 -1.35
C ILE A 118 -7.38 -9.47 -1.77
N LYS A 119 -7.17 -9.19 -3.06
CA LYS A 119 -5.86 -8.75 -3.56
C LYS A 119 -5.39 -7.46 -2.90
N GLY A 120 -6.26 -6.45 -2.77
CA GLY A 120 -5.94 -5.18 -2.10
C GLY A 120 -5.63 -5.38 -0.63
N PHE A 121 -6.46 -6.18 0.05
CA PHE A 121 -6.26 -6.56 1.44
C PHE A 121 -4.90 -7.20 1.67
N PHE A 122 -4.59 -8.30 0.97
CA PHE A 122 -3.33 -9.02 1.19
C PHE A 122 -2.11 -8.18 0.86
N LEU A 123 -2.18 -7.39 -0.20
CA LEU A 123 -1.04 -6.61 -0.67
C LEU A 123 -0.75 -5.42 0.26
N ASN A 124 -1.77 -4.88 0.94
CA ASN A 124 -1.60 -3.91 2.02
C ASN A 124 -1.20 -4.56 3.34
N PHE A 125 -1.80 -5.71 3.69
CA PHE A 125 -1.49 -6.46 4.91
C PHE A 125 -0.04 -6.96 4.95
N ILE A 126 0.54 -7.31 3.81
CA ILE A 126 1.92 -7.79 3.74
C ILE A 126 2.94 -6.63 3.66
N ASN A 127 2.46 -5.40 3.50
CA ASN A 127 3.31 -4.22 3.39
C ASN A 127 3.83 -3.80 4.78
N ILE A 128 5.07 -4.18 5.09
CA ILE A 128 5.73 -3.80 6.36
C ILE A 128 5.82 -2.28 6.53
N GLY A 129 5.93 -1.52 5.44
CA GLY A 129 5.94 -0.06 5.50
C GLY A 129 4.65 0.52 6.09
N VAL A 130 3.50 -0.10 5.80
CA VAL A 130 2.19 0.31 6.30
C VAL A 130 2.04 -0.01 7.78
N LEU A 131 2.45 -1.22 8.20
CA LEU A 131 2.51 -1.57 9.63
C LEU A 131 3.44 -0.60 10.39
N GLY A 132 4.60 -0.28 9.82
CA GLY A 132 5.55 0.66 10.39
C GLY A 132 4.99 2.08 10.51
N PHE A 133 4.22 2.53 9.51
CA PHE A 133 3.56 3.82 9.49
C PHE A 133 2.49 3.93 10.58
N TRP A 134 1.60 2.94 10.70
CA TRP A 134 0.56 2.96 11.73
C TRP A 134 1.16 2.93 13.15
N LEU A 135 2.22 2.15 13.36
CA LEU A 135 2.96 2.16 14.62
C LEU A 135 3.57 3.55 14.92
N ALA A 136 4.23 4.16 13.93
CA ALA A 136 4.86 5.48 14.10
C ALA A 136 3.82 6.56 14.45
N ILE A 137 2.67 6.58 13.78
CA ILE A 137 1.59 7.52 14.09
C ILE A 137 1.04 7.29 15.50
N ILE A 138 0.79 6.04 15.88
CA ILE A 138 0.27 5.73 17.22
C ILE A 138 1.25 6.16 18.31
N ILE A 139 2.55 5.99 18.11
CA ILE A 139 3.59 6.44 19.06
C ILE A 139 3.65 7.96 19.11
N ALA A 140 3.64 8.64 17.95
CA ALA A 140 3.79 10.09 17.88
C ALA A 140 2.53 10.85 18.33
N MET A 141 1.34 10.34 18.00
CA MET A 141 0.06 11.02 18.21
C MET A 141 -0.72 10.47 19.41
N GLY A 142 -0.54 9.20 19.78
CA GLY A 142 -1.25 8.58 20.91
C GLY A 142 -1.18 9.38 22.21
N PRO A 143 0.03 9.82 22.67
CA PRO A 143 0.17 10.67 23.85
C PRO A 143 -0.53 12.03 23.71
N ARG A 144 -0.50 12.66 22.52
CA ARG A 144 -1.16 13.95 22.24
C ARG A 144 -2.68 13.85 22.24
N LEU A 145 -3.20 12.68 21.87
CA LEU A 145 -4.61 12.34 21.90
C LEU A 145 -5.05 11.84 23.31
N GLU A 146 -4.13 11.82 24.28
CA GLU A 146 -4.31 11.34 25.65
C GLU A 146 -4.81 9.89 25.71
N LEU A 147 -4.63 9.12 24.63
CA LEU A 147 -5.21 7.77 24.45
C LEU A 147 -6.73 7.70 24.69
N LYS A 148 -7.43 8.84 24.60
CA LYS A 148 -8.89 8.90 24.78
C LYS A 148 -9.57 8.19 23.61
N PRO A 149 -10.44 7.18 23.84
CA PRO A 149 -11.01 6.37 22.75
C PRO A 149 -11.70 7.20 21.66
N VAL A 150 -12.49 8.20 22.05
CA VAL A 150 -13.20 9.08 21.10
C VAL A 150 -12.23 9.90 20.25
N ARG A 151 -11.15 10.43 20.84
CA ARG A 151 -10.15 11.22 20.13
C ARG A 151 -9.33 10.36 19.18
N MET A 152 -8.88 9.19 19.65
CA MET A 152 -8.19 8.19 18.83
C MET A 152 -9.05 7.77 17.64
N PHE A 153 -10.29 7.34 17.90
CA PHE A 153 -11.23 6.97 16.83
C PHE A 153 -11.42 8.10 15.83
N THR A 154 -11.70 9.32 16.30
CA THR A 154 -11.91 10.50 15.44
C THR A 154 -10.68 10.79 14.58
N PHE A 155 -9.49 10.75 15.18
CA PHE A 155 -8.23 10.98 14.48
C PHE A 155 -7.96 9.92 13.41
N PHE A 156 -7.95 8.64 13.76
CA PHE A 156 -7.64 7.55 12.82
C PHE A 156 -8.71 7.40 11.74
N ALA A 157 -9.99 7.57 12.07
CA ALA A 157 -11.05 7.61 11.06
C ALA A 157 -10.88 8.77 10.09
N SER A 158 -10.41 9.94 10.57
CA SER A 158 -10.12 11.10 9.72
C SER A 158 -8.91 10.87 8.81
N VAL A 159 -7.86 10.18 9.30
CA VAL A 159 -6.70 9.78 8.47
C VAL A 159 -7.17 8.85 7.35
N ILE A 160 -7.91 7.79 7.67
CA ILE A 160 -8.43 6.82 6.69
C ILE A 160 -9.36 7.51 5.70
N LEU A 161 -10.27 8.35 6.17
CA LEU A 161 -11.21 9.05 5.30
C LEU A 161 -10.49 10.00 4.35
N SER A 162 -9.52 10.76 4.85
CA SER A 162 -8.68 11.63 4.02
C SER A 162 -7.90 10.82 2.99
N TYR A 163 -7.24 9.74 3.42
CA TYR A 163 -6.55 8.78 2.54
C TYR A 163 -7.47 8.28 1.42
N PHE A 164 -8.63 7.74 1.77
CA PHE A 164 -9.58 7.17 0.82
C PHE A 164 -10.13 8.22 -0.16
N ILE A 165 -10.39 9.44 0.31
CA ILE A 165 -10.83 10.55 -0.57
C ILE A 165 -9.75 10.88 -1.60
N ILE A 166 -8.48 11.01 -1.19
CA ILE A 166 -7.38 11.26 -2.12
C ILE A 166 -7.21 10.08 -3.09
N ASP A 167 -7.39 8.84 -2.63
CA ASP A 167 -7.36 7.66 -3.48
C ASP A 167 -8.46 7.68 -4.53
N VAL A 168 -9.69 8.02 -4.16
CA VAL A 168 -10.78 8.23 -5.12
C VAL A 168 -10.41 9.28 -6.16
N PHE A 169 -9.79 10.40 -5.78
CA PHE A 169 -9.30 11.40 -6.74
C PHE A 169 -8.23 10.83 -7.68
N LYS A 170 -7.22 10.11 -7.17
CA LYS A 170 -6.20 9.44 -7.99
C LYS A 170 -6.81 8.44 -8.96
N ILE A 171 -7.77 7.63 -8.51
CA ILE A 171 -8.49 6.65 -9.36
C ILE A 171 -9.23 7.37 -10.49
N LEU A 172 -9.88 8.51 -10.20
CA LEU A 172 -10.57 9.32 -11.21
C LEU A 172 -9.59 9.95 -12.22
N LEU A 173 -8.44 10.45 -11.76
CA LEU A 173 -7.38 10.97 -12.62
C LEU A 173 -6.79 9.88 -13.52
N ALA A 174 -6.51 8.70 -12.94
CA ALA A 174 -6.04 7.53 -13.66
C ALA A 174 -7.05 7.04 -14.71
N LYS A 175 -8.35 7.12 -14.42
CA LYS A 175 -9.41 6.85 -15.39
C LYS A 175 -9.38 7.81 -16.57
N ARG A 176 -9.05 9.10 -16.37
CA ARG A 176 -8.91 10.05 -17.49
C ARG A 176 -7.73 9.69 -18.39
N LEU A 177 -6.66 9.16 -17.80
CA LEU A 177 -5.49 8.65 -18.51
C LEU A 177 -5.81 7.40 -19.36
N ARG A 178 -6.92 6.71 -19.08
CA ARG A 178 -7.39 5.55 -19.87
C ARG A 178 -7.58 5.87 -21.36
N ASN A 179 -7.99 7.08 -21.69
CA ASN A 179 -8.23 7.48 -23.09
C ASN A 179 -6.94 7.52 -23.94
N TYR A 180 -5.77 7.47 -23.30
CA TYR A 180 -4.45 7.43 -23.96
C TYR A 180 -3.80 6.03 -23.91
N LEU A 181 -4.54 5.02 -23.43
CA LEU A 181 -4.06 3.65 -23.35
C LEU A 181 -4.31 2.91 -24.65
N THR A 182 -3.23 2.65 -25.37
CA THR A 182 -3.20 1.59 -26.38
C THR A 182 -2.93 0.24 -25.70
N PRO A 183 -3.26 -0.90 -26.33
CA PRO A 183 -2.91 -2.23 -25.81
C PRO A 183 -1.41 -2.35 -25.46
N ASN A 184 -0.53 -1.74 -26.26
CA ASN A 184 0.90 -1.69 -25.99
C ASN A 184 1.24 -0.89 -24.73
N ASN A 185 0.61 0.27 -24.51
CA ASN A 185 0.83 1.07 -23.30
C ASN A 185 0.34 0.35 -22.04
N ILE A 186 -0.79 -0.36 -22.12
CA ILE A 186 -1.28 -1.20 -21.01
C ILE A 186 -0.26 -2.28 -20.66
N LEU A 187 0.30 -2.95 -21.67
CA LEU A 187 1.32 -3.98 -21.45
C LEU A 187 2.60 -3.39 -20.82
N LEU A 188 3.02 -2.20 -21.24
CA LEU A 188 4.16 -1.50 -20.64
C LEU A 188 3.91 -1.16 -19.16
N ILE A 189 2.73 -0.64 -18.82
CA ILE A 189 2.34 -0.35 -17.43
C ILE A 189 2.37 -1.65 -16.60
N LYS A 190 1.71 -2.71 -17.06
CA LYS A 190 1.67 -4.00 -16.36
C LYS A 190 3.09 -4.57 -16.14
N LYS A 191 3.97 -4.46 -17.14
CA LYS A 191 5.39 -4.86 -17.03
C LYS A 191 6.14 -4.00 -16.01
N GLY A 192 5.98 -2.67 -16.06
CA GLY A 192 6.61 -1.75 -15.12
C GLY A 192 6.23 -2.07 -13.67
N ILE A 193 4.96 -2.33 -13.41
CA ILE A 193 4.46 -2.69 -12.07
C ILE A 193 5.02 -4.03 -11.60
N SER A 194 5.07 -5.03 -12.49
CA SER A 194 5.76 -6.29 -12.19
C SER A 194 7.22 -6.08 -11.79
N VAL A 195 7.95 -5.23 -12.51
CA VAL A 195 9.36 -4.92 -12.21
C VAL A 195 9.47 -4.23 -10.85
N VAL A 196 8.61 -3.24 -10.56
CA VAL A 196 8.59 -2.56 -9.26
C VAL A 196 8.32 -3.55 -8.12
N LEU A 197 7.34 -4.45 -8.27
CA LEU A 197 7.04 -5.48 -7.27
C LEU A 197 8.21 -6.42 -7.03
N ILE A 198 8.93 -6.80 -8.09
CA ILE A 198 10.15 -7.61 -7.98
C ILE A 198 11.23 -6.83 -7.23
N ILE A 199 11.45 -5.56 -7.56
CA ILE A 199 12.44 -4.70 -6.88
C ILE A 199 12.08 -4.55 -5.40
N CYS A 200 10.83 -4.23 -5.07
CA CYS A 200 10.36 -4.16 -3.68
C CYS A 200 10.54 -5.51 -2.96
N GLY A 201 10.22 -6.62 -3.63
CA GLY A 201 10.39 -7.97 -3.07
C GLY A 201 11.85 -8.29 -2.75
N VAL A 202 12.77 -8.03 -3.69
CA VAL A 202 14.21 -8.21 -3.49
C VAL A 202 14.73 -7.29 -2.38
N PHE A 203 14.30 -6.04 -2.36
CA PHE A 203 14.68 -5.08 -1.33
C PHE A 203 14.27 -5.53 0.08
N LEU A 204 13.02 -6.00 0.25
CA LEU A 204 12.56 -6.54 1.54
C LEU A 204 13.31 -7.82 1.93
N LEU A 205 13.58 -8.72 0.98
CA LEU A 205 14.38 -9.91 1.24
C LEU A 205 15.80 -9.55 1.69
N ALA A 206 16.43 -8.56 1.08
CA ALA A 206 17.74 -8.06 1.49
C ALA A 206 17.69 -7.49 2.92
N GLN A 207 16.67 -6.69 3.26
CA GLN A 207 16.50 -6.18 4.62
C GLN A 207 16.32 -7.30 5.66
N GLY A 208 15.54 -8.33 5.33
CA GLY A 208 15.34 -9.48 6.21
C GLY A 208 16.59 -10.34 6.36
N TRP A 209 17.41 -10.48 5.31
CA TRP A 209 18.62 -11.31 5.35
C TRP A 209 19.80 -10.61 6.04
N PHE A 210 19.86 -9.27 5.98
CA PHE A 210 20.96 -8.45 6.54
C PHE A 210 20.48 -7.44 7.60
N PRO A 211 19.95 -7.90 8.76
CA PRO A 211 19.42 -7.00 9.79
C PRO A 211 20.47 -6.09 10.45
N ARG A 212 21.77 -6.41 10.34
CA ARG A 212 22.88 -5.56 10.83
C ARG A 212 23.10 -4.33 9.96
N GLU A 213 22.93 -4.46 8.64
CA GLU A 213 23.06 -3.35 7.68
C GLU A 213 21.87 -2.40 7.78
N ARG A 214 20.67 -2.92 8.09
CA ARG A 214 19.48 -2.13 8.42
C ARG A 214 19.75 -1.11 9.53
N LYS A 215 20.34 -1.55 10.67
CA LYS A 215 20.69 -0.65 11.78
C LYS A 215 21.70 0.43 11.41
N ILE A 216 22.49 0.24 10.35
CA ILE A 216 23.45 1.21 9.84
C ILE A 216 22.75 2.21 8.92
N VAL A 217 21.87 1.74 8.04
CA VAL A 217 21.04 2.59 7.17
C VAL A 217 20.09 3.46 7.99
N ASP A 218 19.39 2.89 8.97
CA ASP A 218 18.47 3.63 9.86
C ASP A 218 19.24 4.74 10.63
N LYS A 219 20.43 4.41 11.17
CA LYS A 219 21.30 5.41 11.84
C LYS A 219 21.87 6.47 10.90
N ALA A 220 22.09 6.14 9.63
CA ALA A 220 22.58 7.09 8.64
C ALA A 220 21.47 8.07 8.22
N LEU A 221 20.23 7.58 8.06
CA LEU A 221 19.06 8.39 7.77
C LEU A 221 18.71 9.32 8.94
N GLU A 222 18.71 8.83 10.18
CA GLU A 222 18.50 9.67 11.37
C GLU A 222 19.53 10.80 11.50
N LYS A 223 20.78 10.55 11.10
CA LYS A 223 21.84 11.59 11.12
C LYS A 223 21.66 12.65 10.04
N LEU A 224 21.03 12.32 8.92
CA LEU A 224 20.74 13.28 7.86
C LEU A 224 19.52 14.12 8.22
N GLU A 225 18.50 13.53 8.84
CA GLU A 225 17.31 14.24 9.32
C GLU A 225 17.59 15.17 10.52
N GLN A 226 18.68 14.97 11.27
CA GLN A 226 19.10 15.86 12.36
C GLN A 226 19.95 17.06 11.89
N HIS A 227 20.28 17.13 10.60
CA HIS A 227 21.11 18.20 10.03
C HIS A 227 20.36 19.17 9.10
N ASP A 228 19.04 19.04 8.97
CA ASP A 228 18.12 20.01 8.36
C ASP A 228 17.13 20.56 9.42
#